data_AF-A0A7C6K582-F1
#
_entry.id   AF-A0A7C6K582-F1
#
_cell.length_a   1.000
_cell.length_b   1.000
_cell.length_c   1.000
_cell.angle_alpha   90.00
_cell.angle_beta   90.00
_cell.angle_gamma   90.00
#
_symmetry.space_group_name_H-M   'P 1'
#
loop_
_entity.id
_entity.type
_entity.pdbx_description
1 polymer ?
#
loop_
_entity_poly.entity_id
_entity_poly.type
_entity_poly.pdbx_seq_one_letter_code
_entity_poly.pdbx_strand_id
1 'polypeptide(L)'
;MTKSIIVTNNPLVKNRLKEKVFLEYYDVDYLKLLEIVRDKVHLGYKLLTHPLSGSVKPNETPYKTVIVSENSNLDTESLMIIENSIATTKKMLDINNTPPWNKEILEDFQVIDLSLIEGVLYRL
;
A
#
# COMPACT_ATOMS: atom_id res chain seq x y z
N MET A 1 -21.91 6.08 2.51
CA MET A 1 -20.45 6.17 2.34
C MET A 1 -19.94 4.77 2.07
N THR A 2 -19.28 4.54 0.94
CA THR A 2 -18.64 3.25 0.66
C THR A 2 -17.56 3.00 1.70
N LYS A 3 -17.54 1.78 2.25
CA LYS A 3 -16.62 1.41 3.32
C LYS A 3 -15.20 1.37 2.75
N SER A 4 -14.32 2.22 3.27
CA SER A 4 -12.90 2.23 2.91
C SER A 4 -12.12 1.30 3.82
N ILE A 5 -11.13 0.60 3.27
CA ILE A 5 -10.25 -0.34 3.95
C ILE A 5 -8.81 0.10 3.69
N ILE A 6 -8.02 0.18 4.76
CA ILE A 6 -6.58 0.37 4.69
C ILE A 6 -5.90 -1.00 4.64
N VAL A 7 -5.14 -1.28 3.60
CA VAL A 7 -4.36 -2.51 3.44
C VAL A 7 -2.89 -2.16 3.62
N THR A 8 -2.22 -2.74 4.63
CA THR A 8 -0.86 -2.31 5.00
C THR A 8 0.01 -3.48 5.48
N ASN A 9 1.31 -3.41 5.21
CA ASN A 9 2.33 -4.21 5.89
C ASN A 9 3.15 -3.38 6.90
N ASN A 10 2.79 -2.11 7.09
CA ASN A 10 3.51 -1.20 7.98
C ASN A 10 2.98 -1.34 9.42
N PRO A 11 3.78 -1.87 10.36
CA PRO A 11 3.33 -2.08 11.74
C PRO A 11 3.02 -0.77 12.47
N LEU A 12 3.65 0.35 12.11
CA LEU A 12 3.35 1.66 12.67
C LEU A 12 1.94 2.12 12.28
N VAL A 13 1.57 1.95 11.01
CA VAL A 13 0.23 2.27 10.50
C VAL A 13 -0.83 1.43 11.22
N LYS A 14 -0.61 0.12 11.34
CA LYS A 14 -1.46 -0.77 12.14
C LYS A 14 -1.65 -0.24 13.55
N ASN A 15 -0.55 0.01 14.27
CA ASN A 15 -0.61 0.40 15.68
C ASN A 15 -1.34 1.73 15.89
N ARG A 16 -1.20 2.67 14.95
CA ARG A 16 -1.75 4.03 15.08
C ARG A 16 -3.21 4.16 14.61
N LEU A 17 -3.62 3.34 13.64
CA LEU A 17 -4.91 3.48 12.96
C LEU A 17 -5.91 2.34 13.19
N LYS A 18 -5.49 1.16 13.66
CA LYS A 18 -6.38 -0.03 13.79
C LYS A 18 -7.67 0.20 14.59
N GLU A 19 -7.68 1.16 15.52
CA GLU A 19 -8.86 1.46 16.36
C GLU A 19 -9.77 2.54 15.75
N LYS A 20 -9.32 3.21 14.68
CA LYS A 20 -9.98 4.36 14.07
C LYS A 20 -10.60 4.06 12.70
N VAL A 21 -10.07 3.06 12.00
CA VAL A 21 -10.44 2.73 10.62
C VAL A 21 -10.52 1.22 10.42
N PHE A 22 -11.22 0.80 9.37
CA PHE A 22 -11.12 -0.59 8.92
C PHE A 22 -9.75 -0.82 8.29
N LEU A 23 -8.95 -1.66 8.93
CA LEU A 23 -7.56 -1.91 8.57
C LEU A 23 -7.31 -3.41 8.48
N GLU A 24 -6.64 -3.82 7.40
CA GLU A 24 -6.12 -5.16 7.20
C GLU A 24 -4.59 -5.08 7.19
N TYR A 25 -3.97 -5.81 8.13
CA TYR A 25 -2.52 -5.89 8.25
C TYR A 25 -2.00 -7.22 7.75
N TYR A 26 -0.95 -7.18 6.93
CA TYR A 26 -0.27 -8.35 6.40
C TYR A 26 1.23 -8.26 6.64
N ASP A 27 1.80 -9.23 7.35
CA ASP A 27 3.25 -9.32 7.56
C ASP A 27 3.91 -9.96 6.34
N VAL A 28 4.03 -9.18 5.26
CA VAL A 28 4.51 -9.60 3.95
C VAL A 28 5.38 -8.52 3.32
N ASP A 29 6.16 -8.86 2.29
CA ASP A 29 6.94 -7.87 1.55
C ASP A 29 6.05 -6.92 0.71
N TYR A 30 6.68 -5.85 0.20
CA TYR A 30 6.03 -4.81 -0.58
C TYR A 30 5.29 -5.39 -1.80
N LEU A 31 5.94 -6.29 -2.55
CA LEU A 31 5.37 -6.86 -3.76
C LEU A 31 4.12 -7.70 -3.42
N LYS A 32 4.21 -8.52 -2.38
CA LYS A 32 3.11 -9.36 -1.94
C LYS A 32 1.93 -8.55 -1.44
N LEU A 33 2.19 -7.42 -0.78
CA LEU A 33 1.12 -6.48 -0.41
C LEU A 33 0.39 -5.96 -1.66
N LEU A 34 1.11 -5.59 -2.73
CA LEU A 34 0.49 -5.15 -3.98
C LEU A 34 -0.36 -6.26 -4.61
N GLU A 35 0.06 -7.52 -4.56
CA GLU A 35 -0.73 -8.66 -5.04
C GLU A 35 -2.04 -8.82 -4.25
N ILE A 36 -1.99 -8.66 -2.92
CA ILE A 36 -3.21 -8.69 -2.08
C ILE A 36 -4.16 -7.55 -2.46
N VAL A 37 -3.63 -6.36 -2.71
CA VAL A 37 -4.42 -5.21 -3.17
C VAL A 37 -5.05 -5.49 -4.54
N ARG A 38 -4.30 -6.09 -5.47
CA ARG A 38 -4.82 -6.51 -6.79
C ARG A 38 -5.96 -7.50 -6.65
N ASP A 39 -5.84 -8.48 -5.76
CA ASP A 39 -6.89 -9.48 -5.56
C ASP A 39 -8.18 -8.81 -5.04
N LYS A 40 -8.06 -7.78 -4.18
CA LYS A 40 -9.21 -6.94 -3.80
C LYS A 40 -9.82 -6.19 -4.97
N VAL A 41 -9.00 -5.62 -5.86
CA VAL A 41 -9.52 -4.96 -7.07
C VAL A 41 -10.33 -5.94 -7.93
N HIS A 42 -9.87 -7.18 -8.08
CA HIS A 42 -10.64 -8.25 -8.76
C HIS A 42 -11.95 -8.59 -8.05
N LEU A 43 -12.01 -8.46 -6.72
CA LEU A 43 -13.22 -8.63 -5.92
C LEU A 43 -14.17 -7.42 -5.97
N GLY A 44 -13.90 -6.43 -6.82
CA GLY A 44 -14.75 -5.25 -6.98
C GLY A 44 -14.40 -4.09 -6.05
N TYR A 45 -13.18 -4.03 -5.52
CA TYR A 45 -12.71 -2.83 -4.81
C TYR A 45 -12.07 -1.83 -5.78
N LYS A 46 -12.14 -0.55 -5.44
CA LYS A 46 -11.50 0.57 -6.15
C LYS A 46 -10.32 1.10 -5.34
N LEU A 47 -9.22 1.45 -6.01
CA LEU A 47 -8.07 2.14 -5.40
C LEU A 47 -8.45 3.59 -5.06
N LEU A 48 -8.21 4.01 -3.82
CA LEU A 48 -8.32 5.42 -3.38
C LEU A 48 -6.95 6.10 -3.29
N THR A 49 -5.88 5.33 -3.25
CA THR A 49 -4.49 5.82 -3.26
C THR A 49 -3.69 5.10 -4.32
N HIS A 50 -2.80 5.81 -5.01
CA HIS A 50 -1.89 5.17 -5.96
C HIS A 50 -0.93 4.23 -5.20
N PRO A 51 -0.72 2.97 -5.66
CA PRO A 51 0.12 2.01 -4.94
C PRO A 51 1.60 2.43 -4.87
N LEU A 52 2.11 3.06 -5.94
CA LEU A 52 3.45 3.67 -5.97
C LEU A 52 3.44 5.15 -5.50
N SER A 53 2.65 5.46 -4.47
CA SER A 53 2.60 6.81 -3.90
C SER A 53 3.85 7.14 -3.09
N GLY A 54 4.32 8.39 -3.19
CA GLY A 54 5.53 8.89 -2.52
C GLY A 54 6.75 8.95 -3.44
N SER A 55 7.85 9.50 -2.93
CA SER A 55 9.12 9.60 -3.64
C SER A 55 10.05 8.40 -3.41
N VAL A 56 9.79 7.60 -2.36
CA VAL A 56 10.56 6.39 -2.04
C VAL A 56 10.17 5.27 -2.98
N LYS A 57 11.16 4.65 -3.63
CA LYS A 57 10.90 3.59 -4.61
C LYS A 57 10.47 2.28 -3.93
N PRO A 58 9.70 1.42 -4.61
CA PRO A 58 9.25 0.14 -4.05
C PRO A 58 10.37 -0.86 -3.77
N ASN A 59 11.57 -0.66 -4.34
CA ASN A 59 12.77 -1.45 -4.02
C ASN A 59 13.70 -0.76 -3.00
N GLU A 60 13.30 0.38 -2.43
CA GLU A 60 14.05 1.09 -1.39
C GLU A 60 13.41 0.90 -0.01
N THR A 61 12.08 0.75 0.08
CA THR A 61 11.36 0.51 1.34
C THR A 61 10.68 -0.86 1.35
N PRO A 62 10.62 -1.56 2.50
CA PRO A 62 9.79 -2.74 2.63
C PRO A 62 8.32 -2.41 2.91
N TYR A 63 7.98 -1.17 3.27
CA TYR A 63 6.66 -0.79 3.77
C TYR A 63 5.80 -0.09 2.72
N LYS A 64 4.52 -0.45 2.70
CA LYS A 64 3.51 0.22 1.91
C LYS A 64 2.13 0.12 2.57
N THR A 65 1.33 1.14 2.32
CA THR A 65 -0.09 1.17 2.65
C THR A 65 -0.92 1.63 1.46
N VAL A 66 -2.01 0.93 1.15
CA VAL A 66 -2.95 1.29 0.10
C VAL A 66 -4.36 1.35 0.67
N ILE A 67 -5.09 2.41 0.34
CA ILE A 67 -6.51 2.55 0.69
C ILE A 67 -7.35 2.09 -0.50
N VAL A 68 -8.33 1.25 -0.22
CA VAL A 68 -9.33 0.81 -1.20
C VAL A 68 -10.74 1.06 -0.66
N SER A 69 -11.71 1.19 -1.55
CA SER A 69 -13.14 1.24 -1.19
C SER A 69 -13.93 0.20 -1.93
N GLU A 70 -15.00 -0.30 -1.33
CA GLU A 70 -15.97 -1.14 -2.05
C GLU A 70 -16.50 -0.41 -3.29
N ASN A 71 -16.63 -1.14 -4.40
CA ASN A 71 -17.26 -0.69 -5.63
C ASN A 71 -18.27 -1.76 -6.10
N SER A 72 -19.25 -1.38 -6.92
CA SER A 72 -20.28 -2.31 -7.39
C SER A 72 -19.82 -3.19 -8.55
N ASN A 73 -18.81 -2.73 -9.30
CA ASN A 73 -18.25 -3.42 -10.45
C ASN A 73 -16.72 -3.32 -10.43
N LEU A 74 -16.05 -4.16 -11.23
CA LEU A 74 -14.61 -4.05 -11.47
C LEU A 74 -14.25 -2.64 -11.97
N ASP A 75 -13.38 -1.95 -11.24
CA ASP A 75 -12.83 -0.67 -11.65
C ASP A 75 -11.60 -0.90 -12.54
N THR A 76 -11.78 -0.80 -13.85
CA THR A 76 -10.74 -1.13 -14.84
C THR A 76 -9.51 -0.23 -14.73
N GLU A 77 -9.72 1.03 -14.32
CA GLU A 77 -8.63 1.97 -14.04
C GLU A 77 -7.77 1.49 -12.86
N SER A 78 -8.40 1.12 -11.74
CA SER A 78 -7.73 0.52 -10.58
C SER A 78 -6.97 -0.74 -10.96
N LEU A 79 -7.56 -1.60 -11.79
CA LEU A 79 -6.91 -2.82 -12.28
C LEU A 79 -5.64 -2.50 -13.08
N MET A 80 -5.73 -1.57 -14.03
CA MET A 80 -4.56 -1.15 -14.80
C MET A 80 -3.48 -0.54 -13.89
N ILE A 81 -3.86 0.30 -12.93
CA ILE A 81 -2.92 0.95 -12.01
C ILE A 81 -2.19 -0.08 -11.14
N ILE A 82 -2.91 -1.04 -10.55
CA ILE A 82 -2.27 -2.04 -9.66
C ILE A 82 -1.38 -3.00 -10.45
N GLU A 83 -1.79 -3.45 -11.64
CA GLU A 83 -0.97 -4.31 -12.50
C GLU A 83 0.32 -3.61 -12.94
N ASN A 84 0.22 -2.35 -13.38
CA ASN A 84 1.39 -1.55 -13.75
C ASN A 84 2.31 -1.29 -12.54
N SER A 85 1.74 -1.10 -11.36
CA SER A 85 2.50 -0.92 -10.12
C SER A 85 3.26 -2.20 -9.75
N ILE A 86 2.62 -3.37 -9.84
CA ILE A 86 3.26 -4.68 -9.63
C ILE A 86 4.38 -4.91 -10.64
N ALA A 87 4.14 -4.67 -11.93
CA ALA A 87 5.14 -4.85 -12.98
C ALA A 87 6.36 -3.93 -12.77
N THR A 88 6.12 -2.68 -12.39
CA THR A 88 7.19 -1.72 -12.07
C THR A 88 7.99 -2.17 -10.86
N THR A 89 7.32 -2.57 -9.77
CA THR A 89 7.99 -3.08 -8.56
C THR A 89 8.85 -4.30 -8.86
N LYS A 90 8.34 -5.28 -9.63
CA LYS A 90 9.12 -6.46 -10.05
C LYS A 90 10.39 -6.05 -10.80
N LYS A 91 10.26 -5.19 -11.82
CA LYS A 91 11.40 -4.69 -12.59
C LYS A 91 12.45 -4.01 -11.71
N MET A 92 12.03 -3.26 -10.69
CA MET A 92 12.96 -2.56 -9.80
C MET A 92 13.67 -3.51 -8.84
N LEU A 93 12.96 -4.49 -8.30
CA LEU A 93 13.53 -5.56 -7.47
C LEU A 93 14.51 -6.43 -8.26
N ASP A 94 14.20 -6.74 -9.53
CA ASP A 94 15.10 -7.46 -10.43
C ASP A 94 16.41 -6.71 -10.69
N ILE A 95 16.37 -5.36 -10.71
CA ILE A 95 17.58 -4.53 -10.86
C ILE A 95 18.36 -4.48 -9.55
N ASN A 96 17.69 -4.17 -8.45
CA ASN A 96 18.27 -4.07 -7.12
C ASN A 96 17.23 -4.45 -6.07
N ASN A 97 17.53 -5.48 -5.28
CA ASN A 97 16.71 -5.88 -4.14
C ASN A 97 16.66 -4.80 -3.06
N THR A 98 15.60 -4.82 -2.25
CA THR A 98 15.47 -3.95 -1.07
C THR A 98 16.64 -4.18 -0.11
N PRO A 99 17.41 -3.13 0.25
CA PRO A 99 18.54 -3.30 1.15
C PRO A 99 18.12 -3.80 2.55
N PRO A 100 19.00 -4.53 3.25
CA PRO A 100 18.78 -4.92 4.63
C PRO A 100 19.04 -3.73 5.56
N TRP A 101 18.07 -2.82 5.61
CA TRP A 101 18.17 -1.61 6.42
C TRP A 101 18.26 -1.90 7.92
N ASN A 102 18.97 -1.03 8.63
CA ASN A 102 18.97 -1.06 10.09
C ASN A 102 17.61 -0.60 10.64
N LYS A 103 17.41 -0.81 11.95
CA LYS A 103 16.15 -0.48 12.62
C LYS A 103 15.75 0.99 12.48
N GLU A 104 16.70 1.92 12.62
CA GLU A 104 16.43 3.36 12.55
C GLU A 104 15.88 3.76 11.17
N ILE A 105 16.50 3.29 10.10
CA ILE A 105 16.05 3.56 8.73
C ILE A 105 14.69 2.89 8.45
N LEU A 106 14.46 1.69 8.99
CA LEU A 106 13.15 1.04 8.88
C LEU A 106 12.07 1.87 9.57
N GLU A 107 12.33 2.42 10.75
CA GLU A 107 11.40 3.30 11.47
C GLU A 107 11.12 4.58 10.66
N ASP A 108 12.12 5.17 10.02
CA ASP A 108 11.93 6.32 9.12
C ASP A 108 11.01 5.98 7.95
N PHE A 109 11.21 4.83 7.28
CA PHE A 109 10.31 4.39 6.21
C PHE A 109 8.88 4.16 6.70
N GLN A 110 8.69 3.66 7.92
CA GLN A 110 7.37 3.51 8.51
C GLN A 110 6.67 4.86 8.69
N VAL A 111 7.40 5.87 9.17
CA VAL A 111 6.89 7.24 9.34
C VAL A 111 6.55 7.88 7.99
N ILE A 112 7.39 7.71 6.98
CA ILE A 112 7.13 8.22 5.62
C ILE A 112 5.83 7.64 5.07
N ASP A 113 5.66 6.32 5.08
CA ASP A 113 4.45 5.68 4.55
C ASP A 113 3.19 6.08 5.36
N LEU A 114 3.28 6.16 6.70
CA LEU A 114 2.20 6.66 7.54
C LEU A 114 1.78 8.10 7.17
N SER A 115 2.74 9.00 6.95
CA SER A 115 2.47 10.41 6.66
C SER A 115 1.69 10.61 5.36
N LEU A 116 1.95 9.77 4.35
CA LEU A 116 1.22 9.78 3.08
C LEU A 116 -0.25 9.40 3.30
N ILE A 117 -0.52 8.45 4.19
CA ILE A 117 -1.86 7.95 4.47
C ILE A 117 -2.65 8.90 5.36
N GLU A 118 -2.03 9.43 6.42
CA GLU A 118 -2.68 10.44 7.27
C GLU A 118 -3.11 11.64 6.43
N GLY A 119 -2.26 12.12 5.51
CA GLY A 119 -2.60 13.20 4.58
C GLY A 119 -3.78 12.90 3.64
N VAL A 120 -4.08 11.64 3.35
CA VAL A 120 -5.24 11.25 2.53
C VAL A 120 -6.49 11.05 3.38
N LEU A 121 -6.36 10.47 4.58
CA LEU A 121 -7.50 10.21 5.48
C LEU A 121 -8.23 11.50 5.89
N TYR A 122 -7.54 12.64 6.00
CA TYR A 122 -8.19 13.92 6.26
C TYR A 122 -9.04 14.45 5.09
N ARG A 123 -8.94 13.84 3.90
CA ARG A 123 -9.60 14.28 2.66
C ARG A 123 -10.67 13.30 2.16
N LEU A 124 -10.80 12.12 2.78
CA LEU A 124 -11.83 11.11 2.51
C LEU A 124 -13.06 11.34 3.39
#